data_AF-A0A736R9U1-F1
#
_entry.id   AF-A0A736R9U1-F1
#
_cell.length_a   1.000
_cell.length_b   1.000
_cell.length_c   1.000
_cell.angle_alpha   90.00
_cell.angle_beta   90.00
_cell.angle_gamma   90.00
#
_symmetry.space_group_name_H-M   'P 1'
#
loop_
_entity.id
_entity.type
_entity.pdbx_description
1 polymer ?
#
loop_
_entity_poly.entity_id
_entity_poly.type
_entity_poly.pdbx_seq_one_letter_code
_entity_poly.pdbx_strand_id
1 'polypeptide(L)' 'MKKPNVKPVLLSGDQFAAICKIQERERQRSDIGVAPSVHQIARGLVAKALASMAVEGNA' A
#
# COMPACT_ATOMS: atom_id res chain seq x y z
N MET A 1 0.49 18.25 8.05
CA MET A 1 0.81 18.42 6.61
C MET A 1 -0.30 17.75 5.77
N LYS A 2 -1.16 18.52 5.09
CA LYS A 2 -2.10 17.99 4.09
C LYS A 2 -1.28 17.56 2.88
N LYS A 3 -1.24 16.28 2.52
CA LYS A 3 -0.66 15.82 1.24
C LYS A 3 -1.56 16.36 0.13
N PRO A 4 -1.13 17.34 -0.69
CA PRO A 4 -2.06 18.18 -1.45
C PRO A 4 -2.70 17.52 -2.67
N ASN A 5 -2.54 16.20 -2.90
CA ASN A 5 -3.06 15.58 -4.13
C ASN A 5 -3.36 14.07 -4.01
N VAL A 6 -3.96 13.63 -2.89
CA VAL A 6 -4.44 12.24 -2.74
C VAL A 6 -5.96 12.20 -2.79
N LYS A 7 -6.50 11.42 -3.72
CA LYS A 7 -7.94 11.11 -3.79
C LYS A 7 -8.23 9.85 -2.96
N PRO A 8 -9.25 9.85 -2.09
CA PRO A 8 -9.63 8.65 -1.34
C PRO A 8 -10.23 7.59 -2.28
N VAL A 9 -9.94 6.33 -2.00
CA VAL A 9 -10.50 5.16 -2.70
C VAL A 9 -11.07 4.23 -1.63
N LEU A 10 -12.28 3.73 -1.86
CA LEU A 10 -12.92 2.77 -0.96
C LEU A 10 -12.26 1.41 -1.13
N LEU A 11 -11.96 0.76 -0.01
CA LEU A 11 -11.46 -0.60 0.06
C LEU A 11 -12.47 -1.46 0.81
N SER A 12 -12.54 -2.75 0.49
CA SER A 12 -13.29 -3.70 1.31
C SER A 12 -12.63 -3.89 2.68
N GLY A 13 -13.40 -4.38 3.65
CA GLY A 13 -12.86 -4.70 4.98
C GLY A 13 -11.69 -5.68 4.91
N ASP A 14 -11.78 -6.70 4.06
CA ASP A 14 -10.73 -7.70 3.89
C ASP A 14 -9.46 -7.11 3.27
N GLN A 15 -9.60 -6.22 2.28
CA GLN A 15 -8.47 -5.51 1.68
C GLN A 15 -7.76 -4.64 2.72
N PHE A 16 -8.51 -3.91 3.55
CA PHE A 16 -7.94 -3.11 4.62
C PHE A 16 -7.24 -3.97 5.67
N ALA A 17 -7.86 -5.07 6.09
CA ALA A 17 -7.27 -6.01 7.05
C ALA A 17 -5.97 -6.64 6.51
N ALA A 18 -5.91 -6.96 5.22
CA ALA A 18 -4.69 -7.45 4.57
C ALA A 18 -3.57 -6.40 4.61
N ILE A 19 -3.87 -5.12 4.37
CA ILE A 19 -2.89 -4.03 4.46
C ILE A 19 -2.38 -3.86 5.90
N CYS A 20 -3.26 -3.93 6.90
CA CYS A 20 -2.85 -3.89 8.31
C CYS A 20 -1.93 -5.06 8.69
N LYS A 21 -2.22 -6.27 8.20
CA LYS A 21 -1.33 -7.43 8.40
C LYS A 21 0.06 -7.21 7.79
N ILE A 22 0.15 -6.55 6.63
CA ILE A 22 1.43 -6.18 6.03
C ILE A 22 2.17 -5.18 6.92
N GLN A 23 1.49 -4.14 7.39
CA GLN A 23 2.08 -3.14 8.29
C GLN A 23 2.67 -3.78 9.55
N GLU A 24 1.94 -4.72 10.16
CA GLU A 24 2.39 -5.41 11.37
C GLU A 24 3.63 -6.27 11.10
N ARG A 25 3.67 -6.98 9.97
CA ARG A 25 4.86 -7.76 9.57
C ARG A 25 6.09 -6.86 9.37
N GLU A 26 5.92 -5.71 8.73
CA GLU A 26 7.01 -4.74 8.53
C GLU A 26 7.48 -4.17 9.87
N ARG A 27 6.57 -3.95 10.82
CA ARG A 27 6.90 -3.47 12.16
C ARG A 27 7.76 -4.48 12.93
N GLN A 28 7.39 -5.76 12.86
CA GLN A 28 8.12 -6.86 13.50
C GLN A 28 9.49 -7.11 12.87
N ARG A 29 9.64 -6.83 11.57
CA ARG A 29 10.91 -6.95 10.84
C ARG A 29 11.85 -5.76 11.04
N SER A 30 11.35 -4.65 11.58
CA SER A 30 12.14 -3.46 11.80
C SER A 30 12.87 -3.54 13.14
N ASP A 31 14.20 -3.54 13.11
CA ASP A 31 15.04 -3.51 14.32
C ASP A 31 14.80 -2.25 15.19
N ILE A 32 14.21 -1.21 14.61
CA ILE A 32 13.83 0.04 15.28
C ILE A 32 12.31 0.20 15.45
N GLY A 33 11.52 -0.84 15.10
CA GLY A 33 10.06 -0.87 15.25
C GLY A 33 9.29 0.10 14.34
N VAL A 34 9.89 0.53 13.23
CA VAL A 34 9.29 1.48 12.28
C VAL A 34 8.67 0.72 11.11
N ALA A 35 7.38 0.97 10.88
CA ALA A 35 6.64 0.43 9.73
C ALA A 35 6.11 1.57 8.84
N PRO A 36 5.99 1.36 7.52
CA PRO A 36 5.29 2.29 6.65
C PRO A 36 3.82 2.42 7.08
N SER A 37 3.23 3.60 6.89
CA SER A 37 1.80 3.79 7.17
C SER A 37 0.92 2.97 6.21
N VAL A 38 -0.29 2.62 6.65
CA VAL A 38 -1.33 1.98 5.82
C VAL A 38 -1.46 2.66 4.44
N HIS A 39 -1.45 3.99 4.39
CA HIS A 39 -1.56 4.77 3.15
C HIS A 39 -0.33 4.62 2.23
N GLN A 40 0.86 4.43 2.79
CA GLN A 40 2.07 4.18 2.00
C GLN A 40 2.03 2.77 1.40
N ILE A 41 1.63 1.78 2.20
CA ILE A 41 1.48 0.38 1.75
C ILE A 41 0.43 0.30 0.65
N ALA A 42 -0.77 0.84 0.87
CA ALA A 42 -1.87 0.82 -0.11
C ALA A 42 -1.46 1.43 -1.45
N ARG A 43 -0.83 2.62 -1.43
CA ARG A 43 -0.35 3.27 -2.66
C ARG A 43 0.74 2.47 -3.35
N GLY A 44 1.67 1.88 -2.60
CA GLY A 44 2.72 1.03 -3.15
C GLY A 44 2.16 -0.21 -3.84
N LEU A 45 1.16 -0.86 -3.23
CA LEU A 45 0.47 -2.01 -3.80
C LEU A 45 -0.25 -1.65 -5.11
N VAL A 46 -1.03 -0.56 -5.10
CA VAL A 46 -1.73 -0.08 -6.30
C VAL A 46 -0.75 0.30 -7.40
N ALA A 47 0.32 1.04 -7.08
CA ALA A 47 1.34 1.41 -8.06
C ALA A 47 2.01 0.18 -8.69
N LYS A 48 2.35 -0.83 -7.87
CA LYS A 48 2.93 -2.09 -8.34
C LYS A 48 1.98 -2.83 -9.28
N ALA A 49 0.71 -2.97 -8.90
CA ALA A 49 -0.29 -3.64 -9.72
C ALA A 49 -0.50 -2.92 -11.06
N LEU A 50 -0.64 -1.59 -11.05
CA LEU A 50 -0.78 -0.80 -12.27
C LEU A 50 0.45 -0.89 -13.17
N ALA A 51 1.66 -0.87 -12.60
CA ALA A 51 2.90 -1.05 -13.35
C ALA A 51 2.98 -2.44 -14.00
N SER A 52 2.61 -3.50 -13.28
CA SER A 52 2.55 -4.86 -13.83
C SER A 52 1.56 -4.98 -14.99
N MET A 53 0.37 -4.38 -14.87
CA MET A 53 -0.63 -4.40 -15.94
C MET A 53 -0.24 -3.55 -17.15
N ALA A 54 0.45 -2.42 -16.94
CA ALA A 54 0.92 -1.57 -18.03
C ALA A 54 2.00 -2.26 -18.91
N VAL A 55 2.75 -3.20 -18.34
CA VAL A 55 3.75 -4.00 -19.06
C VAL A 55 3.09 -5.04 -19.97
N GLU A 56 1.91 -5.55 -19.62
CA GLU A 56 1.18 -6.56 -20.41
C GLU A 56 0.39 -5.96 -21.59
N GLY A 57 0.24 -4.64 -21.66
CA GLY A 57 -0.50 -3.93 -22.71
C GLY A 57 0.33 -3.47 -23.92
N ASN A 58 1.61 -3.86 -24.02
CA ASN A 58 2.53 -3.45 -25.10
C ASN A 58 3.14 -4.67 -25.84
N ALA A 59 2.38 -5.75 -25.98
CA ALA A 59 2.72 -6.91 -26.80
C ALA A 59 1.70 -7.07 -27.94
#